data_AF-A0A529HW57-F1
#
_entry.id   AF-A0A529HW57-F1
#
_cell.length_a   1.000
_cell.length_b   1.000
_cell.length_c   1.000
_cell.angle_alpha   90.00
_cell.angle_beta   90.00
_cell.angle_gamma   90.00
#
_symmetry.space_group_name_H-M   'P 1'
#
loop_
_entity.id
_entity.type
_entity.pdbx_description
1 polymer ?
#
loop_
_entity_poly.entity_id
_entity_poly.type
_entity_poly.pdbx_seq_one_letter_code
_entity_poly.pdbx_strand_id
1 'polypeptide(L)'
;VWHGEVGSISPASSSSFSLLPAQNTSGNWVKVVQRIPMRVTIDDPQGKPPLRGGMSAVVSIDTGHARGLPDFVTDLFKRFEQKS
;
A
#
# COMPACT_ATOMS: atom_id res chain seq x y z
N VAL A 1 16.63 8.64 7.20
CA VAL A 1 15.61 7.73 6.64
C VAL A 1 15.53 6.48 7.51
N TRP A 2 14.31 6.02 7.80
CA TRP A 2 14.06 4.80 8.55
C TRP A 2 13.63 3.72 7.56
N HIS A 3 14.16 2.51 7.72
CA HIS A 3 13.77 1.34 6.94
C HIS A 3 13.01 0.39 7.85
N GLY A 4 12.13 -0.39 7.26
CA GLY A 4 11.24 -1.26 8.00
C GLY A 4 10.35 -2.01 7.04
N GLU A 5 9.57 -2.90 7.62
CA GLU A 5 8.66 -3.78 6.89
C GLU A 5 7.22 -3.53 7.30
N VAL A 6 6.30 -3.79 6.37
CA VAL A 6 4.87 -3.79 6.68
C VAL A 6 4.55 -5.09 7.40
N GLY A 7 4.56 -5.06 8.73
CA GLY A 7 4.31 -6.24 9.55
C GLY A 7 2.87 -6.77 9.46
N SER A 8 1.87 -5.88 9.37
CA SER A 8 0.48 -6.33 9.19
C SER A 8 -0.41 -5.26 8.56
N ILE A 9 -1.36 -5.70 7.74
CA ILE A 9 -2.44 -4.89 7.19
C ILE A 9 -3.74 -5.47 7.73
N SER A 10 -4.63 -4.62 8.25
CA SER A 10 -5.94 -5.12 8.70
C SER A 10 -6.75 -5.58 7.49
N PRO A 11 -7.29 -6.82 7.49
CA PRO A 11 -8.03 -7.38 6.36
C PRO A 11 -9.33 -6.63 6.05
N ALA A 12 -9.80 -5.79 6.98
CA ALA A 12 -10.95 -4.94 6.82
C ALA A 12 -10.62 -3.53 7.30
N SER A 13 -10.90 -2.52 6.48
CA SER A 13 -11.38 -1.28 7.07
C SER A 13 -12.71 -1.62 7.74
N SER A 14 -12.96 -1.06 8.91
CA SER A 14 -14.21 -1.21 9.67
C SER A 14 -15.52 -0.94 8.88
N SER A 15 -15.44 -0.52 7.61
CA SER A 15 -16.56 -0.34 6.68
C SER A 15 -17.12 -1.61 6.02
N SER A 16 -16.42 -2.76 6.09
CA SER A 16 -16.92 -4.03 5.50
C SER A 16 -18.06 -4.69 6.31
N PHE A 17 -18.39 -4.15 7.49
CA PHE A 17 -19.41 -4.69 8.40
C PHE A 17 -20.68 -3.82 8.51
N SER A 18 -21.02 -3.03 7.49
CA SER A 18 -22.36 -2.43 7.44
C SER A 18 -23.37 -3.47 6.94
N LEU A 19 -24.33 -3.85 7.80
CA LEU A 19 -25.45 -4.73 7.45
C LEU A 19 -26.38 -4.13 6.38
N LEU A 20 -26.24 -2.84 6.08
CA LEU A 20 -27.03 -2.15 5.08
C LEU A 20 -26.08 -1.46 4.09
N PRO A 21 -26.02 -1.90 2.82
CA PRO A 21 -25.47 -1.03 1.78
C PRO A 21 -26.33 0.24 1.74
N ALA A 22 -25.69 1.41 1.65
CA ALA A 22 -26.42 2.64 1.36
C ALA A 22 -27.10 2.47 -0.01
N GLN A 23 -28.40 2.19 -0.03
CA GLN A 23 -29.23 2.15 -1.23
C GLN A 23 -29.28 3.57 -1.80
N ASN A 24 -28.37 3.87 -2.73
CA ASN A 24 -28.41 5.08 -3.55
C ASN A 24 -29.48 4.88 -4.63
N THR A 25 -30.73 5.26 -4.36
CA THR A 25 -31.88 5.13 -5.29
C THR A 25 -31.83 6.11 -6.48
N SER A 26 -30.68 6.73 -6.78
CA SER A 26 -30.55 7.80 -7.78
C SER A 26 -29.50 7.57 -8.88
N GLY A 27 -28.84 6.41 -8.92
CA GLY A 27 -27.87 6.09 -9.98
C GLY A 27 -26.56 6.91 -9.97
N ASN A 28 -26.29 7.65 -8.90
CA ASN A 28 -25.05 8.43 -8.77
C ASN A 28 -23.94 7.58 -8.14
N TRP A 29 -22.81 7.44 -8.85
CA TRP A 29 -21.63 6.74 -8.35
C TRP A 29 -20.80 7.67 -7.47
N VAL A 30 -20.76 7.42 -6.16
CA VAL A 30 -19.90 8.17 -5.23
C VAL A 30 -18.66 7.36 -4.90
N LYS A 31 -17.48 7.88 -5.23
CA LYS A 31 -16.20 7.28 -4.83
C LYS A 31 -15.96 7.54 -3.35
N VAL A 32 -15.99 6.47 -2.54
CA VAL A 32 -15.69 6.55 -1.11
C VAL A 32 -14.23 6.16 -0.89
N VAL A 33 -13.49 6.98 -0.13
CA VAL A 33 -12.11 6.66 0.27
C VAL A 33 -12.15 5.68 1.44
N GLN A 34 -11.59 4.49 1.23
CA GLN A 34 -11.43 3.49 2.29
C GLN A 34 -10.05 3.64 2.93
N ARG A 35 -10.02 3.84 4.25
CA ARG A 35 -8.76 3.93 5.02
C ARG A 35 -8.46 2.55 5.59
N ILE A 36 -7.31 1.98 5.22
CA ILE A 36 -6.87 0.67 5.69
C ILE A 36 -5.78 0.89 6.74
N PRO A 37 -6.03 0.53 8.01
CA PRO A 37 -5.01 0.64 9.04
C PRO A 37 -3.92 -0.42 8.79
N MET A 38 -2.68 -0.01 9.00
CA MET A 38 -1.51 -0.87 8.85
C MET A 38 -0.51 -0.63 9.97
N ARG A 39 0.25 -1.68 10.29
CA ARG A 39 1.35 -1.64 11.25
C ARG A 39 2.66 -1.81 10.48
N VAL A 40 3.60 -0.89 10.71
CA VAL A 40 4.95 -0.93 10.16
C VAL A 40 5.92 -1.21 11.31
N THR A 41 6.76 -2.22 11.13
CA THR A 41 7.88 -2.52 12.02
C THR A 41 9.13 -1.86 11.46
N ILE A 42 9.94 -1.25 12.32
CA ILE A 42 11.15 -0.54 11.91
C ILE A 42 12.35 -1.40 12.31
N ASP A 43 13.23 -1.64 11.34
CA ASP A 43 14.40 -2.48 11.52
C ASP A 43 15.60 -1.63 11.97
N ASP A 44 16.43 -2.25 12.82
CA ASP A 44 17.66 -1.75 13.45
C ASP A 44 17.82 -0.22 13.59
N PRO A 45 17.54 0.34 14.79
CA PRO A 45 17.76 1.76 15.07
C PRO A 45 19.22 2.10 15.36
N GLN A 46 20.20 1.20 15.23
CA GLN A 46 21.58 1.48 15.66
C GLN A 46 22.15 2.77 15.06
N GLY A 47 22.58 3.67 15.95
CA GLY A 47 23.09 5.00 15.60
C GLY A 47 22.05 6.05 15.24
N LYS A 48 20.73 5.74 15.29
CA LYS A 48 19.65 6.70 15.02
C LYS A 48 19.00 7.23 16.30
N PRO A 49 18.51 8.48 16.30
CA PRO A 49 17.76 9.02 17.43
C PRO A 49 16.51 8.19 17.73
N PRO A 50 16.06 8.08 18.99
CA PRO A 50 14.85 7.34 19.33
C PRO A 50 13.61 8.01 18.72
N LEU A 51 12.74 7.21 18.08
CA LEU A 51 11.42 7.66 17.64
C LEU A 51 10.50 7.87 18.84
N ARG A 52 9.79 8.99 18.87
CA ARG A 52 8.86 9.34 19.96
C ARG A 52 7.44 9.50 19.44
N GLY A 53 6.47 9.19 20.30
CA GLY A 53 5.07 9.48 20.02
C GLY A 53 4.85 10.97 19.75
N GLY A 54 4.03 11.30 18.76
CA GLY A 54 3.72 12.68 18.35
C GLY A 54 4.57 13.23 17.20
N MET A 55 5.58 12.47 16.72
CA MET A 55 6.32 12.84 15.51
C MET A 55 5.47 12.62 14.24
N SER A 56 5.51 13.58 13.32
CA SER A 56 4.99 13.40 11.97
C SER A 56 6.01 12.67 11.09
N ALA A 57 5.54 11.80 10.20
CA ALA A 57 6.38 11.08 9.26
C ALA A 57 5.76 11.07 7.86
N VAL A 58 6.61 11.06 6.84
CA VAL A 58 6.22 10.74 5.46
C VAL A 58 6.67 9.31 5.20
N VAL A 59 5.73 8.48 4.77
CA VAL A 59 5.95 7.04 4.57
C VAL A 59 5.87 6.74 3.07
N SER A 60 6.90 6.10 2.54
CA SER A 60 6.88 5.48 1.21
C SER A 60 6.86 3.97 1.38
N ILE A 61 5.99 3.28 0.63
CA ILE A 61 5.83 1.83 0.71
C ILE A 61 6.07 1.28 -0.69
N ASP A 62 7.03 0.36 -0.79
CA ASP A 62 7.17 -0.48 -1.97
C ASP A 62 6.22 -1.68 -1.83
N THR A 63 5.41 -1.93 -2.85
CA THR A 63 4.44 -3.04 -2.88
C THR A 63 4.87 -4.15 -3.83
N GLY A 64 6.04 -4.02 -4.48
CA GLY A 64 6.48 -4.91 -5.56
C GLY A 64 5.60 -4.85 -6.82
N HIS A 65 4.48 -4.10 -6.79
CA HIS A 65 3.64 -3.86 -7.95
C HIS A 65 4.25 -2.74 -8.79
N ALA A 66 4.83 -3.11 -9.92
CA ALA A 66 5.15 -2.16 -10.97
C ALA A 66 3.84 -1.59 -11.51
N ARG A 67 3.55 -0.33 -11.17
CA ARG A 67 2.50 0.43 -11.87
C ARG A 67 3.09 0.81 -13.24
N GLY A 68 3.10 -0.15 -14.16
CA GLY A 68 3.81 -0.10 -15.43
C GLY A 68 3.24 -1.06 -16.45
N LEU A 69 3.93 -1.21 -17.58
CA LEU A 69 3.50 -2.07 -18.68
C LEU A 69 3.20 -3.48 -18.16
N PRO A 70 2.13 -4.13 -18.63
CA PRO A 70 1.74 -5.47 -18.21
C PRO A 70 2.92 -6.45 -18.25
N ASP A 71 2.90 -7.46 -17.37
CA ASP A 71 4.00 -8.44 -17.26
C ASP A 71 4.41 -9.06 -18.61
N PHE A 72 3.43 -9.29 -19.50
CA PHE A 72 3.71 -9.82 -20.84
C PHE A 72 4.60 -8.89 -21.69
N VAL A 73 4.49 -7.57 -21.49
CA VAL A 73 5.31 -6.59 -22.20
C VAL A 73 6.72 -6.57 -21.63
N THR A 74 6.84 -6.60 -20.30
CA THR A 74 8.12 -6.68 -19.61
C THR A 74 8.89 -7.95 -20.00
N ASP A 75 8.20 -9.09 -20.05
CA ASP A 75 8.77 -10.36 -20.50
C ASP A 75 9.18 -10.34 -21.99
N LEU A 76 8.37 -9.70 -22.84
CA LEU A 76 8.67 -9.56 -24.26
C LEU A 76 9.98 -8.79 -24.46
N PHE A 77 10.14 -7.64 -23.81
CA PHE A 77 11.36 -6.83 -23.93
C PHE A 77 12.58 -7.56 -23.35
N LYS A 78 12.43 -8.23 -22.21
CA LYS A 78 13.50 -9.03 -21.60
C LYS A 78 13.99 -10.14 -22.54
N ARG A 79 13.08 -10.75 -23.31
CA ARG A 79 13.40 -11.80 -24.30
C ARG A 79 14.15 -11.27 -25.52
N PHE A 80 13.97 -10.01 -25.88
CA PHE A 80 14.74 -9.36 -26.95
C PHE A 80 16.14 -8.96 -26.49
N GLU A 81 16.29 -8.51 -25.25
CA GLU A 81 17.57 -8.09 -24.68
C GLU A 81 18.54 -9.27 -24.46
N GLN A 82 18.02 -10.48 -24.23
CA GLN A 82 18.82 -11.69 -24.06
C GLN A 82 19.35 -12.28 -25.39
N LYS A 83 18.98 -11.72 -26.55
CA LYS A 83 19.36 -12.24 -27.88
C LYS A 83 20.39 -11.36 -28.61
N SER A 84 21.10 -10.48 -27.90
CA SER A 84 22.23 -9.70 -28.44
C SER A 84 23.54 -10.01 -27.75
#